data_AF-A0A526RRC1-F1
#
_entry.id   AF-A0A526RRC1-F1
#
_cell.length_a   1.000
_cell.length_b   1.000
_cell.length_c   1.000
_cell.angle_alpha   90.00
_cell.angle_beta   90.00
_cell.angle_gamma   90.00
#
_symmetry.space_group_name_H-M   'P 1'
#
loop_
_entity.id
_entity.type
_entity.pdbx_description
1 polymer ?
#
loop_
_entity_poly.entity_id
_entity_poly.type
_entity_poly.pdbx_seq_one_letter_code
_entity_poly.pdbx_strand_id
1 'polypeptide(L)' 'PCGGVRANGNCEVEPDMPCVWVKAWEGSRNMVHGDKILDVQKPVDQSLRETSAWLRVTAQAAATREAAQNTPKTGASA' A
#
# COMPACT_ATOMS: atom_id res chain seq x y z
N PRO A 1 6.72 -15.85 6.96
CA PRO A 1 6.08 -16.13 5.64
C PRO A 1 4.70 -16.72 5.90
N CYS A 2 3.64 -16.26 5.24
CA CYS A 2 2.36 -16.98 5.29
C CYS A 2 2.51 -18.26 4.44
N GLY A 3 2.37 -19.44 5.03
CA GLY A 3 2.54 -20.71 4.32
C GLY A 3 1.45 -20.94 3.26
N GLY A 4 0.20 -20.73 3.67
CA GLY A 4 -0.97 -21.09 2.88
C GLY A 4 -2.27 -20.93 3.65
N VAL A 5 -3.33 -21.46 3.08
CA VAL A 5 -4.69 -21.42 3.64
C VAL A 5 -5.17 -22.85 3.91
N ARG A 6 -5.62 -23.10 5.14
CA ARG A 6 -6.22 -24.38 5.52
C ARG A 6 -7.61 -24.54 4.90
N ALA A 7 -8.10 -25.78 4.82
CA ALA A 7 -9.42 -26.08 4.28
C ALA A 7 -10.57 -25.36 5.01
N ASN A 8 -10.38 -24.98 6.27
CA ASN A 8 -11.35 -24.22 7.07
C ASN A 8 -11.22 -22.69 6.92
N GLY A 9 -10.33 -22.20 6.04
CA GLY A 9 -10.10 -20.76 5.83
C GLY A 9 -9.07 -20.12 6.76
N ASN A 10 -8.45 -20.87 7.68
CA ASN A 10 -7.45 -20.33 8.61
C ASN A 10 -6.04 -20.30 8.01
N CYS A 11 -5.17 -19.48 8.58
CA CYS A 11 -3.75 -19.38 8.21
C CYS A 11 -3.05 -20.72 8.43
N GLU A 12 -2.16 -21.17 7.54
CA GLU A 12 -1.37 -22.40 7.72
C GLU A 12 -0.36 -22.30 8.88
N VAL A 13 0.21 -21.12 9.11
CA VAL A 13 1.25 -20.94 10.14
C VAL A 13 0.63 -20.73 11.52
N GLU A 14 -0.51 -20.04 11.60
CA GLU A 14 -1.23 -19.74 12.84
C GLU A 14 -2.65 -20.32 12.77
N PRO A 15 -2.87 -21.58 13.20
CA PRO A 15 -4.11 -22.32 12.96
C PRO A 15 -5.38 -21.69 13.53
N ASP A 16 -5.24 -20.92 14.61
CA ASP A 16 -6.37 -20.29 15.29
C ASP A 16 -6.76 -18.94 14.65
N MET A 17 -5.96 -18.43 13.71
CA MET A 17 -6.18 -17.14 13.06
C MET A 17 -6.79 -17.33 11.66
N PRO A 18 -7.87 -16.61 11.31
CA PRO A 18 -8.35 -16.55 9.93
C PRO A 18 -7.25 -16.09 8.97
N CYS A 19 -7.19 -16.68 7.78
CA CYS A 19 -6.18 -16.28 6.82
C CYS A 19 -6.39 -14.83 6.37
N VAL A 20 -5.38 -13.99 6.57
CA VAL A 20 -5.42 -12.56 6.20
C VAL A 20 -5.73 -12.35 4.72
N TRP A 21 -5.27 -13.24 3.82
CA TRP A 21 -5.55 -13.16 2.38
C TRP A 21 -7.00 -13.50 2.03
N VAL A 22 -7.58 -14.51 2.70
CA VAL A 22 -9.01 -14.82 2.53
C VAL A 22 -9.85 -13.63 2.99
N LYS A 23 -9.53 -13.05 4.16
CA LYS A 23 -10.23 -11.87 4.68
C LYS A 23 -10.07 -10.64 3.76
N ALA A 24 -8.89 -10.43 3.20
CA ALA A 24 -8.66 -9.35 2.24
C ALA A 24 -9.52 -9.52 0.98
N TRP A 25 -9.63 -10.74 0.44
CA TRP A 25 -10.46 -11.04 -0.73
C TRP A 25 -11.96 -10.87 -0.45
N GLU A 26 -12.44 -11.33 0.69
CA GLU A 26 -13.82 -11.08 1.11
C GLU A 26 -14.09 -9.58 1.28
N GLY A 27 -13.15 -8.85 1.89
CA GLY A 27 -13.23 -7.41 2.09
C GLY A 27 -13.29 -6.64 0.78
N SER A 28 -12.48 -7.02 -0.22
CA SER A 28 -12.44 -6.32 -1.51
C SER A 28 -13.79 -6.36 -2.22
N ARG A 29 -14.54 -7.46 -2.11
CA ARG A 29 -15.90 -7.59 -2.68
C ARG A 29 -16.90 -6.58 -2.11
N ASN A 30 -16.62 -6.03 -0.94
CA ASN A 30 -17.46 -5.04 -0.27
C ASN A 30 -16.98 -3.58 -0.47
N MET A 31 -15.80 -3.39 -1.07
CA MET A 31 -15.19 -2.08 -1.26
C MET A 31 -15.50 -1.48 -2.64
N VAL A 32 -15.61 -0.15 -2.69
CA VAL A 32 -15.56 0.59 -3.96
C VAL A 32 -14.15 0.43 -4.53
N HIS A 33 -14.05 0.01 -5.80
CA HIS A 33 -12.80 -0.42 -6.45
C HIS A 33 -12.17 -1.71 -5.87
N GLY A 34 -13.01 -2.70 -5.53
CA GLY A 34 -12.56 -4.00 -5.03
C GLY A 34 -11.63 -4.78 -5.96
N ASP A 35 -11.60 -4.44 -7.25
CA ASP A 35 -10.68 -4.98 -8.25
C ASP A 35 -9.22 -4.62 -7.99
N LYS A 36 -8.94 -3.57 -7.22
CA LYS A 36 -7.57 -3.17 -6.83
C LYS A 36 -6.81 -4.23 -6.05
N ILE A 37 -7.48 -5.25 -5.52
CA ILE A 37 -6.78 -6.41 -4.92
C ILE A 37 -5.90 -7.16 -5.91
N LEU A 38 -6.15 -7.01 -7.21
CA LEU A 38 -5.34 -7.58 -8.28
C LEU A 38 -4.04 -6.77 -8.55
N ASP A 39 -3.95 -5.55 -8.03
CA ASP A 39 -2.78 -4.68 -8.20
C ASP A 39 -1.63 -5.14 -7.29
N VAL A 40 -0.69 -5.91 -7.86
CA VAL A 40 0.49 -6.39 -7.13
C VAL A 40 1.38 -5.20 -6.72
N GLN A 41 1.51 -5.00 -5.41
CA GLN A 41 2.34 -3.96 -4.84
C GLN A 41 3.84 -4.33 -4.90
N LYS A 42 4.69 -3.30 -4.97
CA LYS A 42 6.14 -3.48 -4.86
C LYS A 42 6.52 -4.14 -3.53
N PRO A 43 7.60 -4.93 -3.48
CA PRO A 43 8.11 -5.48 -2.23
C PRO A 43 8.33 -4.38 -1.19
N VAL A 44 7.97 -4.68 0.05
CA VAL A 44 8.19 -3.76 1.18
C VAL A 44 9.69 -3.56 1.38
N ASP A 45 10.11 -2.30 1.41
CA ASP A 45 11.48 -1.93 1.76
C ASP A 45 11.73 -2.13 3.26
N GLN A 46 12.48 -3.18 3.59
CA GLN A 46 12.78 -3.56 4.98
C GLN A 46 13.77 -2.61 5.66
N SER A 47 14.50 -1.76 4.92
CA SER A 47 15.39 -0.76 5.52
C SER A 47 14.63 0.32 6.30
N LEU A 48 13.33 0.47 6.01
CA LEU A 48 12.44 1.47 6.64
C LEU A 48 11.63 0.89 7.81
N ARG A 49 11.97 -0.31 8.29
CA ARG A 49 11.30 -0.94 9.42
C ARG A 49 11.37 -0.06 10.67
N GLU A 50 10.37 -0.17 11.55
CA GLU A 50 10.25 0.62 12.79
C GLU A 50 10.16 2.15 12.57
N THR A 51 9.80 2.59 11.35
CA THR A 51 9.55 4.00 11.02
C THR A 51 8.15 4.23 10.48
N SER A 52 7.63 5.46 10.58
CA SER A 52 6.27 5.81 10.13
C SER A 52 6.19 5.98 8.62
N ALA A 53 5.39 5.15 7.95
CA ALA A 53 5.07 5.30 6.54
C ALA A 53 4.34 6.61 6.23
N TRP A 54 3.42 7.02 7.11
CA TRP A 54 2.64 8.25 6.92
C TRP A 54 3.50 9.49 6.94
N LEU A 55 4.40 9.63 7.94
CA LEU A 55 5.30 10.78 8.02
C LEU A 55 6.18 10.91 6.78
N ARG A 56 6.65 9.78 6.24
CA ARG A 56 7.45 9.75 5.02
C ARG A 56 6.65 10.19 3.80
N VAL A 57 5.47 9.61 3.58
CA VAL A 57 4.64 9.95 2.41
C VAL A 57 4.17 11.39 2.45
N THR A 58 3.80 11.92 3.63
CA THR A 58 3.39 13.33 3.76
C THR A 58 4.56 14.28 3.54
N ALA A 59 5.75 13.99 4.08
CA ALA A 59 6.95 14.78 3.83
C ALA A 59 7.33 14.80 2.34
N GLN A 60 7.29 13.64 1.67
CA GLN A 60 7.53 13.53 0.22
C GLN A 60 6.53 14.33 -0.60
N ALA A 61 5.24 14.26 -0.24
CA ALA A 61 4.19 15.02 -0.91
C ALA A 61 4.37 16.54 -0.72
N ALA A 62 4.77 16.98 0.47
CA ALA A 62 5.07 18.40 0.75
C ALA A 62 6.24 18.90 -0.10
N ALA A 63 7.38 18.20 -0.09
CA ALA A 63 8.56 18.57 -0.88
C ALA A 63 8.25 18.63 -2.39
N THR A 64 7.44 17.69 -2.90
CA THR A 64 7.01 17.69 -4.31
C THR A 64 6.17 18.92 -4.66
N ARG A 65 5.26 19.34 -3.76
CA ARG A 65 4.44 20.54 -3.95
C ARG A 65 5.28 21.82 -3.93
N GLU A 66 6.24 21.93 -3.02
CA GLU A 66 7.16 23.07 -2.95
C GLU A 66 8.03 23.20 -4.21
N ALA A 67 8.58 22.08 -4.70
CA ALA A 67 9.35 22.06 -5.94
C ALA A 67 8.53 22.50 -7.16
N ALA A 68 7.26 22.07 -7.25
CA ALA A 68 6.35 22.48 -8.31
C ALA A 68 6.03 23.99 -8.27
N GLN A 69 5.93 24.57 -7.08
CA GLN A 69 5.70 26.01 -6.90
C GLN A 69 6.93 26.85 -7.27
N ASN A 70 8.13 26.34 -6.99
CA ASN A 70 9.39 27.04 -7.22
C ASN A 70 9.96 26.87 -8.64
N THR A 71 9.30 26.10 -9.51
CA THR A 71 9.73 25.95 -10.91
C THR A 71 9.39 27.23 -11.69
N PRO A 72 10.38 27.98 -12.22
CA PRO A 72 10.12 29.20 -12.95
C PRO A 72 9.28 28.90 -14.20
N LYS A 73 8.22 29.67 -14.43
CA LYS A 73 7.48 29.60 -15.70
C LYS A 73 8.33 30.19 -16.83
N THR A 74 9.18 29.38 -17.44
CA THR A 74 9.78 29.73 -18.73
C THR A 74 8.71 29.60 -19.82
N GLY A 75 8.10 30.74 -20.18
CA GLY A 75 7.29 30.85 -21.38
C GLY A 75 6.03 31.70 -21.24
N ALA A 76 6.18 33.03 -21.27
CA ALA A 76 5.16 33.94 -21.77
C ALA A 76 5.84 35.23 -22.26
N SER A 77 6.59 35.11 -23.36
CA SER A 77 6.94 36.26 -24.21
C SER A 77 6.81 35.81 -25.67
N ALA A 78 5.69 36.17 -26.28
CA ALA A 78 5.51 36.38 -27.71
C ALA A 78 4.35 37.36 -27.89
#